data_AF-A0A2V7JFN2-F1
#
_entry.id   AF-A0A2V7JFN2-F1
#
_cell.length_a   1.000
_cell.length_b   1.000
_cell.length_c   1.000
_cell.angle_alpha   90.00
_cell.angle_beta   90.00
_cell.angle_gamma   90.00
#
_symmetry.space_group_name_H-M   'P 1'
#
loop_
_entity.id
_entity.type
_entity.pdbx_description
1 polymer ?
#
loop_
_entity_poly.entity_id
_entity_poly.type
_entity_poly.pdbx_seq_one_letter_code
_entity_poly.pdbx_strand_id
1 'polypeptide(L)'
;VLEAAGVNVVADAAAVASADIELKYDGYLAREREAAARLAELASFALHSDLPYLDFKSLSTEARQKLERVRPTSLAQAARIPGVSPSDLHNLVVETMRWRRRVA
;
A
#
# COMPACT_ATOMS: atom_id res chain seq x y z
N VAL A 1 -21.46 25.46 10.45
CA VAL A 1 -21.81 24.13 11.02
C VAL A 1 -21.66 24.11 12.54
N LEU A 2 -20.58 24.69 13.08
CA LEU A 2 -20.37 24.82 14.53
C LEU A 2 -21.39 25.74 15.25
N GLU A 3 -21.80 26.87 14.66
CA GLU A 3 -22.86 27.72 15.23
C GLU A 3 -24.23 27.03 15.29
N ALA A 4 -24.52 26.15 14.33
CA ALA A 4 -25.78 25.39 14.30
C ALA A 4 -25.85 24.31 15.39
N ALA A 5 -24.72 23.96 16.02
CA ALA A 5 -24.62 22.99 17.10
C ALA A 5 -24.66 23.63 18.51
N GLY A 6 -24.82 24.96 18.62
CA GLY A 6 -24.99 25.65 19.91
C GLY A 6 -23.73 25.75 20.79
N VAL A 7 -22.54 25.51 20.22
CA VAL A 7 -21.27 25.57 20.96
C VAL A 7 -20.68 26.98 20.82
N ASN A 8 -20.79 27.82 21.86
CA ASN A 8 -20.09 29.11 21.89
C ASN A 8 -18.64 28.89 22.33
N VAL A 9 -17.76 28.62 21.38
CA VAL A 9 -16.32 28.47 21.64
C VAL A 9 -15.67 29.85 21.49
N VAL A 10 -15.17 30.43 22.59
CA VAL A 10 -14.18 31.52 22.51
C VAL A 10 -12.84 30.86 22.19
N ALA A 11 -12.64 30.49 20.92
CA ALA A 11 -11.39 29.94 20.40
C ALA A 11 -10.75 30.93 19.43
N ASP A 12 -9.41 30.91 19.40
CA ASP A 12 -8.63 31.67 18.44
C ASP A 12 -9.11 31.39 17.01
N ALA A 13 -9.14 32.43 16.16
CA ALA A 13 -9.66 32.33 14.80
C ALA A 13 -8.90 31.27 13.97
N ALA A 14 -7.62 31.06 14.28
CA ALA A 14 -6.82 29.99 13.67
C ALA A 14 -7.28 28.59 14.10
N ALA A 15 -7.69 28.41 15.36
CA ALA A 15 -8.20 27.14 15.87
C ALA A 15 -9.55 26.77 15.23
N VAL A 16 -10.45 27.76 15.05
CA VAL A 16 -11.74 27.55 14.36
C VAL A 16 -11.52 27.20 12.89
N ALA A 17 -10.59 27.89 12.21
CA ALA A 17 -10.26 27.61 10.81
C ALA A 17 -9.64 26.21 10.64
N SER A 18 -8.74 25.81 11.54
CA SER A 18 -8.12 24.48 11.49
C SER A 18 -9.14 23.37 11.73
N ALA A 19 -10.07 23.55 12.66
CA ALA A 19 -11.16 22.60 12.92
C ALA A 19 -12.13 22.48 11.73
N ASP A 20 -12.43 23.58 11.04
CA ASP A 20 -13.31 23.57 9.86
C ASP A 20 -12.65 22.90 8.64
N ILE A 21 -11.31 23.05 8.48
CA ILE A 21 -10.52 22.32 7.49
C ILE A 21 -10.49 20.83 7.84
N GLU A 22 -10.17 20.46 9.08
CA GLU A 22 -10.19 19.06 9.51
C GLU A 22 -11.56 18.43 9.26
N LEU A 23 -12.65 19.05 9.70
CA LEU A 23 -14.00 18.51 9.49
C LEU A 23 -14.39 18.37 8.01
N LYS A 24 -14.01 19.33 7.15
CA LYS A 24 -14.29 19.26 5.70
C LYS A 24 -13.50 18.17 5.00
N TYR A 25 -12.28 17.90 5.45
CA TYR A 25 -11.35 17.02 4.75
C TYR A 25 -11.08 15.70 5.47
N ASP A 26 -11.65 15.46 6.66
CA ASP A 26 -11.39 14.26 7.47
C ASP A 26 -11.61 12.97 6.69
N GLY A 27 -12.70 12.88 5.92
CA GLY A 27 -12.98 11.73 5.06
C GLY A 27 -11.96 11.52 3.93
N TYR A 28 -11.35 12.60 3.43
CA TYR A 28 -10.30 12.54 2.40
C TYR A 28 -8.95 12.18 3.01
N LEU A 29 -8.58 12.82 4.13
CA LEU A 29 -7.37 12.55 4.89
C LEU A 29 -7.34 11.12 5.42
N ALA A 30 -8.47 10.59 5.89
CA ALA A 30 -8.57 9.20 6.33
C ALA A 30 -8.29 8.21 5.18
N ARG A 31 -8.84 8.47 3.98
CA ARG A 31 -8.60 7.64 2.78
C ARG A 31 -7.14 7.71 2.32
N GLU A 32 -6.55 8.90 2.29
CA GLU A 32 -5.12 9.09 1.98
C GLU A 32 -4.22 8.36 2.98
N ARG A 33 -4.50 8.46 4.28
CA ARG A 33 -3.77 7.74 5.33
C ARG A 33 -3.90 6.23 5.18
N GLU A 34 -5.10 5.70 4.89
CA GLU A 34 -5.32 4.28 4.66
C GLU A 34 -4.57 3.77 3.41
N ALA A 35 -4.58 4.56 2.33
CA ALA A 35 -3.82 4.26 1.12
C ALA A 35 -2.31 4.25 1.40
N ALA A 36 -1.80 5.27 2.09
CA ALA A 36 -0.39 5.39 2.49
C ALA A 36 0.04 4.24 3.41
N ALA A 37 -0.79 3.86 4.39
CA ALA A 37 -0.50 2.75 5.29
C ALA A 37 -0.39 1.42 4.54
N ARG A 38 -1.33 1.14 3.63
CA ARG A 38 -1.23 -0.03 2.74
C ARG A 38 0.03 0.02 1.89
N LEU A 39 0.36 1.18 1.32
CA LEU A 39 1.57 1.35 0.51
C LEU A 39 2.86 1.09 1.32
N ALA A 40 2.89 1.58 2.57
CA ALA A 40 4.01 1.38 3.49
C ALA A 40 4.17 -0.10 3.87
N GLU A 41 3.06 -0.81 4.09
CA GLU A 41 3.06 -2.24 4.35
C GLU A 41 3.66 -3.02 3.16
N LEU A 42 3.26 -2.68 1.92
CA LEU A 42 3.85 -3.22 0.70
C LEU A 42 5.36 -2.90 0.59
N ALA A 43 5.79 -1.70 1.02
CA ALA A 43 7.20 -1.34 1.02
C ALA A 43 8.04 -2.16 2.02
N SER A 44 7.46 -2.52 3.17
CA SER A 44 8.12 -3.33 4.19
C SER A 44 8.24 -4.82 3.85
N PHE A 45 7.44 -5.31 2.89
CA PHE A 45 7.47 -6.72 2.50
C PHE A 45 8.73 -7.05 1.70
N ALA A 46 9.73 -7.59 2.40
CA ALA A 46 10.99 -8.03 1.80
C ALA A 46 10.79 -9.29 0.94
N LEU A 47 11.38 -9.28 -0.25
CA LEU A 47 11.43 -10.41 -1.17
C LEU A 47 12.83 -11.04 -1.12
N HIS A 48 12.89 -12.35 -0.95
CA HIS A 48 14.15 -13.09 -0.89
C HIS A 48 14.79 -13.16 -2.29
N SER A 49 16.11 -13.07 -2.39
CA SER A 49 16.83 -13.14 -3.69
C SER A 49 16.52 -14.41 -4.46
N ASP A 50 16.38 -15.51 -3.71
CA ASP A 50 16.27 -16.87 -4.24
C ASP A 50 14.82 -17.29 -4.55
N LEU A 51 13.87 -16.35 -4.57
CA LEU A 51 12.50 -16.66 -4.94
C LEU A 51 12.45 -17.25 -6.36
N PRO A 52 11.80 -18.41 -6.57
CA PRO A 52 11.70 -19.03 -7.89
C PRO A 52 10.53 -18.40 -8.65
N TYR A 53 10.70 -17.15 -9.12
CA TYR A 53 9.62 -16.40 -9.78
C TYR A 53 9.03 -17.14 -10.98
N LEU A 54 9.85 -17.87 -11.73
CA LEU A 54 9.40 -18.66 -12.88
C LEU A 54 8.44 -19.81 -12.51
N ASP A 55 8.49 -20.30 -11.27
CA ASP A 55 7.65 -21.39 -10.78
C ASP A 55 6.31 -20.91 -10.21
N PHE A 56 6.15 -19.60 -10.03
CA PHE A 56 4.94 -18.98 -9.48
C PHE A 56 3.82 -18.93 -10.53
N LYS A 57 3.15 -20.06 -10.73
CA LYS A 57 2.11 -20.25 -11.77
C LYS A 57 0.89 -19.33 -11.63
N SER A 58 0.64 -18.81 -10.44
CA SER A 58 -0.44 -17.84 -10.18
C SER A 58 -0.14 -16.42 -10.71
N LEU A 59 1.12 -16.13 -11.03
CA LEU A 59 1.49 -14.88 -11.70
C LEU A 59 1.25 -14.98 -13.21
N SER A 60 1.08 -13.85 -13.87
CA SER A 60 1.13 -13.81 -15.32
C SER A 60 2.52 -14.18 -15.85
N THR A 61 2.60 -14.72 -17.07
CA THR A 61 3.88 -15.06 -17.71
C THR A 61 4.79 -13.83 -17.83
N GLU A 62 4.21 -12.69 -18.20
CA GLU A 62 4.93 -11.42 -18.31
C GLU A 62 5.50 -10.98 -16.96
N ALA A 63 4.69 -11.01 -15.89
CA ALA A 63 5.15 -10.66 -14.55
C ALA A 63 6.28 -11.59 -14.09
N ARG A 64 6.15 -12.92 -14.27
CA ARG A 64 7.21 -13.88 -13.92
C ARG A 64 8.54 -13.54 -14.60
N GLN A 65 8.52 -13.33 -15.91
CA GLN A 65 9.73 -13.02 -16.68
C GLN A 65 10.37 -11.70 -16.23
N LYS A 66 9.55 -10.68 -15.96
CA LYS A 66 10.05 -9.37 -15.53
C LYS A 66 10.58 -9.40 -14.11
N LEU A 67 9.89 -10.06 -13.18
CA LEU A 67 10.34 -10.25 -11.80
C LEU A 67 11.64 -11.06 -11.74
N GLU A 68 11.72 -12.13 -12.54
CA GLU A 68 12.93 -12.95 -12.67
C GLU A 68 14.14 -12.13 -13.16
N ARG A 69 13.92 -11.25 -14.15
CA ARG A 69 14.97 -10.39 -14.71
C ARG A 69 15.39 -9.27 -13.76
N VAL A 70 14.44 -8.65 -13.06
CA VAL A 70 14.69 -7.48 -12.19
C VAL A 70 15.13 -7.88 -10.79
N ARG A 71 14.70 -9.05 -10.29
CA ARG A 71 14.94 -9.55 -8.93
C ARG A 71 14.68 -8.49 -7.84
N PRO A 72 13.43 -7.98 -7.72
CA PRO A 72 13.14 -6.93 -6.76
C PRO A 72 13.34 -7.42 -5.31
N THR A 73 13.87 -6.54 -4.45
CA THR A 73 14.10 -6.83 -3.02
C THR A 73 12.90 -6.53 -2.14
N SER A 74 11.88 -5.85 -2.68
CA SER A 74 10.65 -5.50 -1.99
C SER A 74 9.45 -5.53 -2.91
N LEU A 75 8.25 -5.70 -2.34
CA LEU A 75 7.01 -5.66 -3.10
C LEU A 75 6.73 -4.26 -3.68
N ALA A 76 7.14 -3.19 -2.99
CA ALA A 76 7.09 -1.84 -3.56
C ALA A 76 7.97 -1.66 -4.80
N GLN A 77 9.16 -2.31 -4.84
CA GLN A 77 9.98 -2.30 -6.05
C GLN A 77 9.31 -3.12 -7.16
N ALA A 78 8.74 -4.28 -6.84
CA ALA A 78 7.99 -5.09 -7.79
C ALA A 78 6.81 -4.33 -8.42
N ALA A 79 6.10 -3.53 -7.61
CA ALA A 79 4.96 -2.73 -8.05
C ALA A 79 5.32 -1.64 -9.07
N ARG A 80 6.57 -1.18 -9.10
CA ARG A 80 7.06 -0.19 -10.07
C ARG A 80 7.50 -0.81 -11.40
N ILE A 81 7.52 -2.14 -11.52
CA ILE A 81 7.93 -2.82 -12.75
C ILE A 81 6.78 -2.73 -13.77
N PRO A 82 6.97 -2.10 -14.94
CA PRO A 82 5.92 -2.00 -15.95
C PRO A 82 5.44 -3.40 -16.37
N GLY A 83 4.12 -3.60 -16.45
CA GLY A 83 3.52 -4.90 -16.78
C GLY A 83 3.39 -5.88 -15.61
N VAL A 84 3.79 -5.48 -14.39
CA VAL A 84 3.36 -6.17 -13.17
C VAL A 84 2.05 -5.54 -12.71
N SER A 85 0.97 -6.31 -12.70
CA SER A 85 -0.35 -5.82 -12.31
C SER A 85 -0.57 -5.86 -10.78
N PRO A 86 -1.57 -5.15 -10.24
CA PRO A 86 -1.96 -5.29 -8.83
C PRO A 86 -2.31 -6.72 -8.43
N SER A 87 -2.95 -7.48 -9.33
CA SER A 87 -3.28 -8.89 -9.10
C SER A 87 -2.03 -9.76 -9.01
N ASP A 88 -1.01 -9.50 -9.85
CA ASP A 88 0.28 -10.18 -9.77
C ASP A 88 0.98 -9.90 -8.44
N LEU A 89 0.94 -8.67 -7.93
CA LEU A 89 1.51 -8.35 -6.62
C LEU A 89 0.84 -9.13 -5.49
N HIS A 90 -0.49 -9.25 -5.52
CA HIS A 90 -1.21 -10.03 -4.52
C HIS A 90 -0.81 -11.52 -4.57
N ASN A 91 -0.76 -12.10 -5.78
CA ASN A 91 -0.35 -13.48 -5.97
C ASN A 91 1.11 -13.69 -5.56
N LEU A 92 2.00 -12.72 -5.80
CA LEU A 92 3.40 -12.78 -5.40
C LEU A 92 3.55 -12.89 -3.88
N VAL A 93 2.74 -12.16 -3.10
CA VAL A 93 2.74 -12.27 -1.63
C VAL A 93 2.36 -13.69 -1.21
N VAL A 94 1.27 -14.22 -1.78
CA VAL A 94 0.78 -15.57 -1.47
C VAL A 94 1.81 -16.64 -1.81
N GLU A 95 2.42 -16.58 -2.99
CA GLU A 95 3.47 -17.53 -3.40
C GLU A 95 4.73 -17.40 -2.53
N THR A 96 5.13 -16.19 -2.18
CA THR A 96 6.28 -15.95 -1.29
C THR A 96 6.03 -16.58 0.09
N MET A 97 4.84 -16.42 0.65
CA MET A 97 4.46 -17.05 1.92
C MET A 97 4.43 -18.59 1.82
N ARG A 98 3.91 -19.13 0.71
CA ARG A 98 3.91 -20.58 0.46
C ARG A 98 5.31 -21.15 0.32
N TRP A 99 6.19 -20.44 -0.39
CA TRP A 99 7.60 -20.82 -0.55
C TRP A 99 8.30 -20.82 0.81
N ARG A 100 8.18 -19.74 1.61
CA ARG A 100 8.78 -19.65 2.96
C ARG A 100 8.41 -20.84 3.85
N ARG A 101 7.15 -21.28 3.83
CA ARG A 101 6.70 -22.44 4.61
C ARG A 101 7.27 -23.79 4.13
N ARG A 102 7.80 -23.86 2.91
CA ARG A 102 8.38 -25.08 2.32
C ARG A 102 9.88 -25.18 2.55
N VAL A 103 10.58 -24.04 2.63
CA VAL A 103 12.03 -23.96 2.88
C VAL A 103 12.40 -23.76 4.36
N ALA A 104 11.43 -23.45 5.22
CA ALA A 104 11.59 -23.48 6.68
C ALA A 104 11.36 -24.91 7.21
#